data_AF-A0A368FUA8-F1
#
_entry.id   AF-A0A368FUA8-F1
#
_cell.length_a   1.000
_cell.length_b   1.000
_cell.length_c   1.000
_cell.angle_alpha   90.00
_cell.angle_beta   90.00
_cell.angle_gamma   90.00
#
_symmetry.space_group_name_H-M   'P 1'
#
loop_
_entity.id
_entity.type
_entity.pdbx_description
1 polymer ?
#
loop_
_entity_poly.entity_id
_entity_poly.type
_entity_poly.pdbx_seq_one_letter_code
_entity_poly.pdbx_strand_id
1 'polypeptide(L)'
;MHYGPFGFAADPFTPTIRTLERIQQSTIGQRIGPSFLDFQATNAAYGCMDHCPPMHCFHNGYTHPNNCSMCACPDGFYGQFCESIHPSVGDCGGVFMVSA
;
A
#
# COMPACT_ATOMS: atom_id res chain seq x y z
N MET A 1 1.77 -3.30 10.08
CA MET A 1 1.96 -3.82 11.47
C MET A 1 1.04 -5.01 11.83
N HIS A 2 1.00 -6.09 11.04
CA HIS A 2 0.03 -7.19 11.27
C HIS A 2 0.71 -8.51 11.65
N TYR A 3 0.06 -9.35 12.47
CA TYR A 3 0.50 -10.72 12.73
C TYR A 3 0.42 -11.58 11.47
N GLY A 4 1.28 -12.59 11.40
CA GLY A 4 1.18 -13.63 10.37
C GLY A 4 0.09 -14.64 10.67
N PRO A 5 -0.20 -15.54 9.71
CA PRO A 5 -1.32 -16.47 9.80
C PRO A 5 -1.23 -17.47 10.96
N PHE A 6 -0.01 -17.79 11.42
CA PHE A 6 0.25 -18.74 12.50
C PHE A 6 0.71 -18.05 13.81
N GLY A 7 0.39 -16.76 13.98
CA GLY A 7 0.75 -16.04 15.21
C GLY A 7 0.24 -16.75 16.46
N PHE A 8 1.16 -17.16 17.34
CA PHE A 8 0.88 -17.89 18.58
C PHE A 8 0.10 -19.21 18.39
N ALA A 9 0.20 -19.86 17.23
CA ALA A 9 -0.47 -21.13 16.98
C ALA A 9 0.08 -22.25 17.89
N ALA A 10 -0.82 -23.01 18.53
CA ALA A 10 -0.46 -24.21 19.29
C ALA A 10 -0.08 -25.38 18.36
N ASP A 11 -0.78 -25.49 17.22
CA ASP A 11 -0.45 -26.40 16.12
C ASP A 11 0.13 -25.57 14.96
N PRO A 12 1.39 -25.79 14.55
CA PRO A 12 2.04 -25.02 13.49
C PRO A 12 1.40 -25.20 12.11
N PHE A 13 0.54 -26.21 11.92
CA PHE A 13 -0.15 -26.46 10.66
C PHE A 13 -1.55 -25.84 10.59
N THR A 14 -2.05 -25.31 11.72
CA THR A 14 -3.39 -24.69 11.80
C THR A 14 -3.28 -23.18 12.02
N PRO A 15 -3.69 -22.33 11.05
CA PRO A 15 -3.60 -20.89 11.20
C PRO A 15 -4.58 -20.37 12.26
N THR A 16 -4.09 -19.53 13.16
CA THR A 16 -4.89 -18.83 14.19
C THR A 16 -5.61 -17.62 13.62
N ILE A 17 -5.07 -17.01 12.56
CA ILE A 17 -5.66 -15.87 11.88
C ILE A 17 -5.98 -16.28 10.44
N ARG A 18 -7.27 -16.30 10.13
CA ARG A 18 -7.77 -16.51 8.76
C ARG A 18 -8.37 -15.23 8.24
N THR A 19 -7.81 -14.74 7.14
CA THR A 19 -8.42 -13.67 6.35
C THR A 19 -9.80 -14.12 5.86
N LEU A 20 -10.75 -13.19 5.86
CA LEU A 20 -12.08 -13.41 5.30
C LEU A 20 -11.95 -13.68 3.80
N GLU A 21 -11.21 -12.80 3.11
CA GLU A 21 -10.82 -12.99 1.72
C GLU A 21 -9.62 -13.93 1.61
N ARG A 22 -9.88 -15.19 1.29
CA ARG A 22 -8.87 -16.27 1.26
C ARG A 22 -7.66 -15.95 0.38
N ILE A 23 -7.83 -15.16 -0.66
CA ILE A 23 -6.73 -14.75 -1.55
C ILE A 23 -5.68 -13.87 -0.85
N GLN A 24 -6.04 -13.22 0.27
CA GLN A 24 -5.15 -12.36 1.05
C GLN A 24 -4.44 -13.12 2.18
N GLN A 25 -4.64 -14.43 2.31
CA GLN A 25 -4.12 -15.20 3.43
C GLN A 25 -2.59 -15.18 3.51
N SER A 26 -1.91 -15.10 2.36
CA SER A 26 -0.46 -14.97 2.26
C SER A 26 0.06 -13.54 2.42
N THR A 27 -0.83 -12.54 2.44
CA THR A 27 -0.47 -11.11 2.54
C THR A 27 -0.20 -10.69 3.99
N ILE A 28 -0.93 -11.24 4.96
CA ILE A 28 -0.78 -10.87 6.36
C ILE A 28 0.57 -11.32 6.93
N GLY A 29 1.15 -10.52 7.82
CA GLY A 29 2.40 -10.88 8.50
C GLY A 29 3.67 -10.57 7.74
N GLN A 30 3.63 -9.78 6.66
CA GLN A 30 4.84 -9.33 5.98
C GLN A 30 5.83 -8.64 6.95
N ARG A 31 7.12 -8.77 6.66
CA ARG A 31 8.25 -8.22 7.45
C ARG A 31 9.30 -7.54 6.58
N ILE A 32 8.95 -7.18 5.34
CA ILE A 32 9.87 -6.52 4.40
C ILE A 32 10.12 -5.07 4.84
N GLY A 33 9.09 -4.41 5.35
CA GLY A 33 9.17 -3.04 5.86
C GLY A 33 7.77 -2.53 6.26
N PRO A 34 7.63 -1.26 6.66
CA PRO A 34 6.31 -0.65 6.85
C PRO A 34 5.54 -0.66 5.53
N SER A 35 4.25 -0.97 5.59
CA SER A 35 3.38 -0.85 4.41
C SER A 35 3.10 0.62 4.10
N PHE A 36 2.65 0.89 2.86
CA PHE A 36 2.20 2.22 2.45
C PHE A 36 1.23 2.87 3.47
N LEU A 37 0.27 2.09 3.97
CA LEU A 37 -0.71 2.55 4.96
C LEU A 37 -0.11 2.76 6.35
N ASP A 38 0.94 2.01 6.72
CA ASP A 38 1.67 2.25 7.97
C ASP A 38 2.37 3.63 7.90
N PHE A 39 2.99 3.98 6.75
CA PHE A 39 3.58 5.31 6.54
C PHE A 39 2.52 6.42 6.53
N GLN A 40 1.40 6.23 5.84
CA GLN A 40 0.31 7.19 5.81
C GLN A 40 -0.24 7.49 7.21
N ALA A 41 -0.52 6.44 7.99
CA ALA A 41 -1.03 6.59 9.36
C ALA A 41 -0.02 7.32 10.26
N THR A 42 1.27 7.00 10.12
CA THR A 42 2.35 7.67 10.88
C THR A 42 2.46 9.15 10.50
N ASN A 43 2.50 9.46 9.20
CA ASN A 43 2.57 10.84 8.72
C ASN A 43 1.37 11.68 9.18
N ALA A 44 0.17 11.09 9.18
CA ALA A 44 -1.04 11.74 9.68
C ALA A 44 -0.98 11.97 11.20
N ALA A 45 -0.53 10.98 11.96
CA ALA A 45 -0.45 11.08 13.42
C ALA A 45 0.55 12.16 13.90
N TYR A 46 1.63 12.39 13.14
CA TYR A 46 2.67 13.36 13.48
C TYR A 46 2.55 14.70 12.73
N GLY A 47 1.45 14.95 12.01
CA GLY A 47 1.22 16.22 11.30
C GLY A 47 2.25 16.49 10.19
N CYS A 48 2.85 15.44 9.62
CA CYS A 48 3.92 15.60 8.62
C CYS A 48 3.44 16.27 7.33
N MET A 49 2.13 16.29 7.08
CA MET A 49 1.52 16.89 5.89
C MET A 49 0.94 18.29 6.14
N ASP A 50 0.92 18.78 7.38
CA ASP A 50 0.20 20.01 7.76
C ASP A 50 0.76 21.28 7.08
N HIS A 51 2.03 21.23 6.67
CA HIS A 51 2.67 22.31 5.93
C HIS A 51 2.35 22.31 4.42
N CYS A 52 1.74 21.24 3.91
CA CYS A 52 1.36 21.13 2.52
C CYS A 52 -0.09 21.55 2.29
N PRO A 53 -0.40 22.25 1.18
CA PRO A 53 -1.77 22.47 0.78
C PRO A 53 -2.43 21.12 0.41
N PRO A 54 -3.75 20.98 0.65
CA PRO A 54 -4.47 19.78 0.26
C PRO A 54 -4.39 19.58 -1.26
N MET A 55 -4.07 18.35 -1.67
CA MET A 55 -3.90 17.94 -3.05
C MET A 55 -4.76 16.71 -3.33
N HIS A 56 -5.34 16.64 -4.54
CA HIS A 56 -6.06 15.45 -4.96
C HIS A 56 -5.09 14.38 -5.45
N CYS A 57 -5.11 13.20 -4.81
CA CYS A 57 -4.31 12.04 -5.19
C CYS A 57 -5.24 10.89 -5.55
N PHE A 58 -4.99 10.22 -6.69
CA PHE A 58 -5.75 9.06 -7.13
C PHE A 58 -5.35 7.78 -6.37
N HIS A 59 -6.20 6.75 -6.48
CA HIS A 59 -5.98 5.40 -5.95
C HIS A 59 -5.60 5.34 -4.46
N ASN A 60 -6.12 6.26 -3.65
CA ASN A 60 -5.82 6.41 -2.21
C ASN A 60 -4.36 6.83 -1.92
N GLY A 61 -3.71 7.53 -2.87
CA GLY A 61 -2.50 8.28 -2.58
C GLY A 61 -2.76 9.42 -1.59
N TYR A 62 -1.68 9.99 -1.05
CA TYR A 62 -1.74 11.16 -0.17
C TYR A 62 -0.61 12.14 -0.51
N THR A 63 -0.73 13.41 -0.11
CA THR A 63 0.30 14.43 -0.39
C THR A 63 1.65 14.00 0.17
N HIS A 64 2.69 14.03 -0.66
CA HIS A 64 3.99 13.53 -0.25
C HIS A 64 4.57 14.43 0.87
N PRO A 65 4.93 13.88 2.04
CA PRO A 65 5.27 14.69 3.23
C PRO A 65 6.58 15.47 3.06
N ASN A 66 7.46 15.05 2.15
CA ASN A 66 8.70 15.79 1.84
C ASN A 66 8.60 16.62 0.56
N ASN A 67 7.48 16.53 -0.18
CA ASN A 67 7.32 17.26 -1.43
C ASN A 67 5.85 17.56 -1.72
N CYS A 68 5.41 18.76 -1.32
CA CYS A 68 4.03 19.19 -1.47
C CYS A 68 3.55 19.34 -2.93
N SER A 69 4.41 19.18 -3.94
CA SER A 69 4.01 19.25 -5.35
C SER A 69 3.65 17.88 -5.96
N MET A 70 3.70 16.79 -5.19
CA MET A 70 3.38 15.43 -5.66
C MET A 70 2.71 14.59 -4.58
N CYS A 71 2.12 13.47 -5.01
CA CYS A 71 1.55 12.46 -4.14
C CYS A 71 2.55 11.34 -3.83
N ALA A 72 2.51 10.82 -2.61
CA ALA A 72 3.01 9.50 -2.29
C ALA A 72 2.00 8.46 -2.82
N CYS A 73 2.47 7.57 -3.69
CA CYS A 73 1.64 6.60 -4.38
C CYS A 73 1.71 5.21 -3.75
N PRO A 74 0.58 4.48 -3.66
CA PRO A 74 0.61 3.07 -3.31
C PRO A 74 1.41 2.26 -4.32
N ASP A 75 1.91 1.11 -3.88
CA ASP A 75 2.69 0.21 -4.73
C ASP A 75 1.94 -0.13 -6.04
N GLY A 76 2.64 0.01 -7.17
CA GLY A 76 2.10 -0.22 -8.50
C GLY A 76 1.53 1.03 -9.20
N PHE A 77 1.37 2.16 -8.51
CA PHE A 77 0.97 3.44 -9.11
C PHE A 77 2.12 4.45 -9.13
N TYR A 78 2.09 5.34 -10.11
CA TYR A 78 3.05 6.43 -10.27
C TYR A 78 2.40 7.64 -10.95
N GLY A 79 3.15 8.74 -11.06
CA GLY A 79 2.69 10.01 -11.59
C GLY A 79 2.65 11.08 -10.50
N GLN A 80 2.35 12.32 -10.89
CA GLN A 80 2.32 13.42 -9.92
C GLN A 80 1.17 13.27 -8.93
N PHE A 81 0.04 12.72 -9.39
CA PHE A 81 -1.19 12.50 -8.65
C PHE A 81 -1.52 11.02 -8.51
N CYS A 82 -0.56 10.12 -8.78
CA CYS A 82 -0.76 8.67 -8.83
C CYS A 82 -1.74 8.22 -9.92
N GLU A 83 -1.82 8.97 -11.03
CA GLU A 83 -2.77 8.77 -12.12
C GLU A 83 -2.46 7.59 -13.04
N SER A 84 -1.24 7.04 -12.96
CA SER A 84 -0.75 6.02 -13.88
C SER A 84 -0.30 4.75 -13.15
N ILE A 85 -0.30 3.62 -13.85
CA ILE A 85 0.18 2.32 -13.34
C ILE A 85 1.61 2.10 -13.80
N HIS A 86 2.50 1.72 -12.88
CA HIS A 86 3.91 1.50 -13.20
C HIS A 86 4.06 0.61 -14.45
N PRO A 87 4.88 1.04 -15.43
CA PRO A 87 5.10 0.23 -16.62
C PRO A 87 5.72 -1.11 -16.22
N SER A 88 5.26 -2.19 -16.86
CA SER A 88 5.88 -3.50 -16.68
C SER A 88 7.33 -3.46 -17.16
N VAL A 89 8.22 -4.08 -16.39
CA VAL A 89 9.66 -4.13 -16.69
C VAL A 89 9.97 -5.51 -17.26
N GLY A 90 10.42 -5.58 -18.53
CA GLY A 90 10.78 -6.83 -19.21
C GLY A 90 9.74 -7.33 -20.23
N ASP A 91 9.96 -8.53 -20.77
CA ASP A 91 9.13 -9.16 -21.81
C ASP A 91 7.79 -9.73 -21.29
N CYS A 92 7.54 -9.64 -19.98
CA CYS A 92 6.30 -10.07 -19.35
C CYS A 92 5.58 -8.90 -18.66
N GLY A 93 4.26 -8.84 -18.85
CA GLY A 93 3.39 -7.77 -18.36
C GLY A 93 2.75 -6.95 -19.47
N GLY A 94 1.58 -6.36 -19.19
CA GLY A 94 0.80 -5.56 -20.11
C GLY A 94 -0.22 -4.72 -19.35
N VAL A 95 -0.59 -3.56 -19.89
CA VAL A 95 -1.60 -2.69 -19.28
C VAL A 95 -2.98 -3.20 -19.69
N PHE A 96 -3.71 -3.81 -18.76
CA PHE A 96 -5.12 -4.14 -18.97
C PHE A 96 -5.95 -2.86 -18.88
N MET A 97 -6.26 -2.27 -20.03
CA MET A 97 -7.26 -1.21 -20.10
C MET A 97 -8.64 -1.85 -19.99
N VAL A 98 -9.26 -1.75 -18.81
CA VAL A 98 -10.68 -2.07 -18.66
C VAL A 98 -11.45 -0.86 -19.15
N SER A 99 -11.99 -0.94 -20.36
CA SER A 99 -12.97 0.03 -20.88
C SER A 99 -14.26 -0.09 -20.07
N ALA A 100 -14.80 1.07 -19.66
CA ALA A 100 -16.12 1.22 -19.08
C ALA A 100 -17.24 0.89 -20.09
#